data_AF-A0AA91DTA3-F1
#
_entry.id   AF-A0AA91DTA3-F1
#
_cell.length_a   1.000
_cell.length_b   1.000
_cell.length_c   1.000
_cell.angle_alpha   90.00
_cell.angle_beta   90.00
_cell.angle_gamma   90.00
#
_symmetry.space_group_name_H-M   'P 1'
#
loop_
_entity.id
_entity.type
_entity.pdbx_description
1 polymer ?
#
loop_
_entity_poly.entity_id
_entity_poly.type
_entity_poly.pdbx_seq_one_letter_code
_entity_poly.pdbx_strand_id
1 'polypeptide(L)'
;MHAQAHAQEARSAVVEAMAARNLQFLALIENTIDRVSSDTDHVRACAKAIAESMESLKAGAKDVPYQEERLVELLEKTKESARRIHVDATHRHESACNDKMLHPDDGVVDVFEAFIEAVNDLYNCASEFKDWLELHNALLEQPTGASYGSAAALIAALSAD
;
A
#
# COMPACT_ATOMS: atom_id res chain seq x y z
N MET A 1 -47.80 43.80 -10.87
CA MET A 1 -47.80 42.44 -10.27
C MET A 1 -46.92 41.44 -11.04
N HIS A 2 -46.87 41.43 -12.38
CA HIS A 2 -46.05 40.46 -13.15
C HIS A 2 -44.52 40.56 -12.97
N ALA A 3 -43.95 41.76 -12.82
CA ALA A 3 -42.50 41.92 -12.65
C ALA A 3 -41.95 41.37 -11.31
N GLN A 4 -42.77 41.39 -10.24
CA GLN A 4 -42.42 40.82 -8.95
C GLN A 4 -42.49 39.29 -8.95
N ALA A 5 -43.42 38.69 -9.71
CA ALA A 5 -43.51 37.24 -9.87
C ALA A 5 -42.28 36.66 -10.60
N HIS A 6 -41.86 37.28 -11.71
CA HIS A 6 -40.65 36.85 -12.43
C HIS A 6 -39.36 37.04 -11.62
N ALA A 7 -39.27 38.10 -10.81
CA ALA A 7 -38.13 38.30 -9.92
C ALA A 7 -38.08 37.27 -8.76
N GLN A 8 -39.25 36.79 -8.31
CA GLN A 8 -39.36 35.75 -7.29
C GLN A 8 -39.00 34.36 -7.87
N GLU A 9 -39.50 34.03 -9.06
CA GLU A 9 -39.17 32.79 -9.79
C GLU A 9 -37.67 32.69 -10.12
N ALA A 10 -37.07 33.78 -10.61
CA ALA A 10 -35.64 33.83 -10.88
C ALA A 10 -34.79 33.65 -9.61
N ARG A 11 -35.24 34.18 -8.47
CA ARG A 11 -34.57 33.97 -7.17
C ARG A 11 -34.70 32.52 -6.69
N SER A 12 -35.87 31.89 -6.86
CA SER A 12 -36.06 30.46 -6.53
C SER A 12 -35.13 29.58 -7.36
N ALA A 13 -35.07 29.80 -8.67
CA ALA A 13 -34.21 29.05 -9.58
C ALA A 13 -32.72 29.17 -9.25
N VAL A 14 -32.26 30.36 -8.83
CA VAL A 14 -30.87 30.57 -8.39
C VAL A 14 -30.58 29.82 -7.08
N VAL A 15 -31.50 29.87 -6.11
CA VAL A 15 -31.35 29.14 -4.83
C VAL A 15 -31.34 27.63 -5.06
N GLU A 16 -32.23 27.12 -5.91
CA GLU A 16 -32.30 25.71 -6.29
C GLU A 16 -31.02 25.25 -7.01
N ALA A 17 -30.48 26.05 -7.92
CA ALA A 17 -29.22 25.74 -8.60
C ALA A 17 -28.02 25.69 -7.63
N MET A 18 -27.97 26.60 -6.66
CA MET A 18 -26.92 26.60 -5.62
C MET A 18 -27.06 25.39 -4.69
N ALA A 19 -28.29 25.04 -4.30
CA ALA A 19 -28.56 23.85 -3.50
C ALA A 19 -28.18 22.56 -4.24
N ALA A 20 -28.53 22.44 -5.52
CA ALA A 20 -28.15 21.30 -6.36
C ALA A 20 -26.64 21.15 -6.49
N ARG A 21 -25.91 22.26 -6.67
CA ARG A 21 -24.44 22.26 -6.70
C ARG A 21 -23.84 21.80 -5.37
N ASN A 22 -24.40 22.24 -4.25
CA ASN A 22 -23.93 21.80 -2.92
C ASN A 22 -24.18 20.31 -2.70
N LEU A 23 -25.32 19.78 -3.12
CA LEU A 23 -25.61 18.33 -3.05
C LEU A 23 -24.65 17.52 -3.90
N GLN A 24 -24.33 17.98 -5.11
CA GLN A 24 -23.33 17.33 -5.96
C GLN A 24 -21.95 17.32 -5.32
N PHE A 25 -21.56 18.42 -4.68
CA PHE A 25 -20.28 18.50 -3.98
C PHE A 25 -20.19 17.54 -2.79
N LEU A 26 -21.24 17.47 -1.96
CA LEU A 26 -21.32 16.49 -0.87
C LEU A 26 -21.25 15.05 -1.39
N ALA A 27 -21.96 14.74 -2.48
CA ALA A 27 -21.89 13.42 -3.10
C ALA A 27 -20.48 13.10 -3.61
N LEU A 28 -19.72 14.10 -4.10
CA LEU A 28 -18.33 13.89 -4.52
C LEU A 28 -17.41 13.62 -3.33
N ILE A 29 -17.63 14.29 -2.20
CA ILE A 29 -16.93 14.03 -0.94
C ILE A 29 -17.18 12.59 -0.49
N GLU A 30 -18.44 12.19 -0.36
CA GLU A 30 -18.83 10.83 0.06
C GLU A 30 -18.22 9.76 -0.86
N ASN A 31 -18.35 9.93 -2.19
CA ASN A 31 -17.76 9.00 -3.15
C ASN A 31 -16.22 8.94 -3.05
N THR A 32 -15.57 10.04 -2.70
CA THR A 32 -14.11 10.06 -2.50
C THR A 32 -13.74 9.27 -1.27
N ILE A 33 -14.43 9.52 -0.14
CA ILE A 33 -14.24 8.82 1.13
C ILE A 33 -14.44 7.31 0.95
N ASP A 34 -15.54 6.89 0.34
CA ASP A 34 -15.87 5.48 0.15
C ASP A 34 -14.81 4.77 -0.68
N ARG A 35 -14.35 5.40 -1.77
CA ARG A 35 -13.35 4.80 -2.67
C ARG A 35 -11.98 4.72 -2.01
N VAL A 36 -11.51 5.79 -1.37
CA VAL A 36 -10.21 5.80 -0.70
C VAL A 36 -10.21 4.83 0.48
N SER A 37 -11.32 4.73 1.22
CA SER A 37 -11.48 3.76 2.31
C SER A 37 -11.45 2.32 1.79
N SER A 38 -12.18 2.03 0.70
CA SER A 38 -12.15 0.72 0.05
C SER A 38 -10.76 0.36 -0.46
N ASP A 39 -10.05 1.30 -1.07
CA ASP A 39 -8.67 1.08 -1.54
C ASP A 39 -7.72 0.85 -0.35
N THR A 40 -7.93 1.55 0.77
CA THR A 40 -7.19 1.36 2.03
C THR A 40 -7.36 -0.06 2.56
N ASP A 41 -8.60 -0.55 2.64
CA ASP A 41 -8.88 -1.91 3.10
C ASP A 41 -8.27 -2.96 2.17
N HIS A 42 -8.29 -2.72 0.86
CA HIS A 42 -7.66 -3.60 -0.11
C HIS A 42 -6.14 -3.67 0.08
N VAL A 43 -5.48 -2.51 0.22
CA VAL A 43 -4.03 -2.43 0.46
C VAL A 43 -3.64 -3.12 1.77
N ARG A 44 -4.40 -2.91 2.84
CA ARG A 44 -4.21 -3.60 4.13
C ARG A 44 -4.35 -5.11 3.99
N ALA A 45 -5.34 -5.59 3.22
CA ALA A 45 -5.51 -7.01 2.95
C ALA A 45 -4.31 -7.60 2.19
N CYS A 46 -3.76 -6.86 1.22
CA CYS A 46 -2.53 -7.26 0.53
C CYS A 46 -1.33 -7.34 1.49
N ALA A 47 -1.10 -6.32 2.32
CA ALA A 47 -0.02 -6.31 3.29
C ALA A 47 -0.12 -7.49 4.27
N LYS A 48 -1.33 -7.75 4.78
CA LYS A 48 -1.64 -8.90 5.63
C LYS A 48 -1.34 -10.23 4.94
N ALA A 49 -1.78 -10.41 3.68
CA ALA A 49 -1.52 -11.64 2.93
C ALA A 49 -0.01 -11.89 2.71
N ILE A 50 0.77 -10.82 2.47
CA ILE A 50 2.24 -10.89 2.38
C ILE A 50 2.83 -11.35 3.71
N ALA A 51 2.43 -10.74 4.82
CA ALA A 51 2.92 -11.10 6.16
C ALA A 51 2.57 -12.55 6.53
N GLU A 52 1.32 -12.98 6.28
CA GLU A 52 0.88 -14.36 6.51
C GLU A 52 1.65 -15.38 5.65
N SER A 53 1.98 -15.00 4.41
CA SER A 53 2.81 -15.83 3.52
C SER A 53 4.23 -15.96 4.05
N MET A 54 4.83 -14.86 4.51
CA MET A 54 6.16 -14.87 5.12
C MET A 54 6.19 -15.76 6.37
N GLU A 55 5.24 -15.61 7.28
CA GLU A 55 5.17 -16.42 8.50
C GLU A 55 4.92 -17.90 8.22
N SER A 56 4.11 -18.22 7.21
CA SER A 56 3.89 -19.61 6.77
C SER A 56 5.18 -20.26 6.24
N LEU A 57 6.00 -19.51 5.50
CA LEU A 57 7.31 -20.01 5.04
C LEU A 57 8.30 -20.15 6.19
N LYS A 58 8.37 -19.17 7.10
CA LYS A 58 9.21 -19.25 8.32
C LYS A 58 8.87 -20.45 9.20
N ALA A 59 7.58 -20.77 9.32
CA ALA A 59 7.09 -21.93 10.08
C ALA A 59 7.45 -23.28 9.43
N GLY A 60 8.09 -23.27 8.25
CA GLY A 60 8.51 -24.46 7.56
C GLY A 60 7.32 -25.20 6.95
N ALA A 61 6.47 -24.49 6.20
CA ALA A 61 5.50 -25.11 5.31
C ALA A 61 6.23 -26.01 4.29
N LYS A 62 6.51 -27.25 4.70
CA LYS A 62 7.38 -28.24 4.04
C LYS A 62 6.90 -28.71 2.67
N ASP A 63 5.70 -28.30 2.23
CA ASP A 63 5.01 -28.86 1.07
C ASP A 63 4.63 -27.85 -0.01
N VAL A 64 5.05 -26.58 0.09
CA VAL A 64 4.81 -25.60 -0.98
C VAL A 64 6.09 -25.33 -1.74
N PRO A 65 6.35 -25.99 -2.88
CA PRO A 65 7.41 -25.59 -3.78
C PRO A 65 7.07 -24.18 -4.30
N TYR A 66 7.77 -23.16 -3.81
CA TYR A 66 7.65 -21.81 -4.33
C TYR A 66 8.83 -21.48 -5.25
N GLN A 67 8.54 -20.78 -6.35
CA GLN A 67 9.57 -20.28 -7.26
C GLN A 67 10.15 -19.00 -6.66
N GLU A 68 11.28 -19.13 -5.98
CA GLU A 68 11.89 -18.05 -5.20
C GLU A 68 12.22 -16.80 -6.03
N GLU A 69 12.92 -16.95 -7.17
CA GLU A 69 13.26 -15.82 -8.05
C GLU A 69 12.02 -15.03 -8.47
N ARG A 70 10.92 -15.75 -8.74
CA ARG A 70 9.64 -15.16 -9.11
C ARG A 70 9.00 -14.44 -7.93
N LEU A 71 9.13 -14.96 -6.71
CA LEU A 71 8.62 -14.32 -5.51
C LEU A 71 9.38 -13.03 -5.21
N VAL A 72 10.70 -13.03 -5.30
CA VAL A 72 11.53 -11.81 -5.16
C VAL A 72 11.15 -10.77 -6.22
N GLU A 73 10.97 -11.18 -7.48
CA GLU A 73 10.51 -10.28 -8.56
C GLU A 73 9.14 -9.68 -8.26
N LEU A 74 8.19 -10.48 -7.75
CA LEU A 74 6.86 -10.02 -7.36
C LEU A 74 6.93 -9.03 -6.19
N LEU A 75 7.74 -9.30 -5.16
CA LEU A 75 7.91 -8.40 -4.03
C LEU A 75 8.52 -7.06 -4.46
N GLU A 76 9.48 -7.07 -5.38
CA GLU A 76 10.05 -5.84 -5.92
C GLU A 76 9.04 -5.05 -6.75
N LYS A 77 8.22 -5.72 -7.57
CA LYS A 77 7.11 -5.08 -8.30
C LYS A 77 6.05 -4.49 -7.35
N THR A 78 5.75 -5.17 -6.24
CA THR A 78 4.85 -4.67 -5.20
C THR A 78 5.42 -3.43 -4.55
N LYS A 79 6.70 -3.44 -4.12
CA LYS A 79 7.39 -2.28 -3.55
C LYS A 79 7.35 -1.09 -4.49
N GLU A 80 7.67 -1.30 -5.76
CA GLU A 80 7.70 -0.24 -6.76
C GLU A 80 6.29 0.30 -7.07
N SER A 81 5.27 -0.55 -7.04
CA SER A 81 3.88 -0.12 -7.15
C SER A 81 3.42 0.67 -5.93
N ALA A 82 3.76 0.23 -4.72
CA ALA A 82 3.48 0.93 -3.47
C ALA A 82 4.12 2.32 -3.46
N ARG A 83 5.38 2.46 -3.92
CA ARG A 83 6.03 3.79 -4.07
C ARG A 83 5.25 4.72 -5.00
N ARG A 84 4.84 4.25 -6.17
CA ARG A 84 4.06 5.07 -7.12
C ARG A 84 2.73 5.51 -6.53
N ILE A 85 2.03 4.59 -5.88
CA ILE A 85 0.75 4.89 -5.22
C ILE A 85 0.97 5.89 -4.08
N HIS A 86 2.01 5.73 -3.27
CA HIS A 86 2.34 6.65 -2.19
C HIS A 86 2.55 8.07 -2.71
N VAL A 87 3.31 8.25 -3.79
CA VAL A 87 3.56 9.57 -4.39
C VAL A 87 2.25 10.22 -4.87
N ASP A 88 1.40 9.47 -5.58
CA ASP A 88 0.10 9.97 -6.04
C ASP A 88 -0.84 10.29 -4.86
N ALA A 89 -0.92 9.41 -3.86
CA ALA A 89 -1.71 9.62 -2.66
C ALA A 89 -1.25 10.84 -1.85
N THR A 90 0.07 11.05 -1.72
CA THR A 90 0.63 12.23 -1.05
C THR A 90 0.24 13.52 -1.78
N HIS A 91 0.35 13.53 -3.12
CA HIS A 91 -0.07 14.69 -3.90
C HIS A 91 -1.57 14.98 -3.77
N ARG A 92 -2.42 13.95 -3.75
CA ARG A 92 -3.87 14.11 -3.56
C ARG A 92 -4.23 14.55 -2.15
N HIS A 93 -3.54 14.03 -1.14
CA HIS A 93 -3.63 14.47 0.25
C HIS A 93 -3.28 15.96 0.37
N GLU A 94 -2.15 16.39 -0.18
CA GLU A 94 -1.74 17.81 -0.21
C GLU A 94 -2.77 18.68 -0.93
N SER A 95 -3.34 18.19 -2.04
CA SER A 95 -4.42 18.88 -2.73
C SER A 95 -5.66 19.03 -1.85
N ALA A 96 -6.05 17.99 -1.10
CA ALA A 96 -7.18 18.03 -0.19
C ALA A 96 -6.96 19.01 0.97
N CYS A 97 -5.76 19.01 1.56
CA CYS A 97 -5.39 19.96 2.63
C CYS A 97 -5.44 21.42 2.19
N ASN A 98 -5.21 21.69 0.89
CA ASN A 98 -5.20 23.04 0.33
C ASN A 98 -6.54 23.46 -0.31
N ASP A 99 -7.53 22.57 -0.39
CA ASP A 99 -8.82 22.89 -0.99
C ASP A 99 -9.70 23.69 -0.02
N LYS A 100 -9.97 24.94 -0.38
CA LYS A 100 -10.80 25.86 0.41
C LYS A 100 -12.28 25.51 0.45
N MET A 101 -12.72 24.61 -0.42
CA MET A 101 -14.11 24.12 -0.45
C MET A 101 -14.32 22.97 0.53
N LEU A 102 -13.24 22.31 0.98
CA LEU A 102 -13.31 21.24 1.97
C LEU A 102 -13.23 21.82 3.39
N HIS A 103 -14.09 21.31 4.27
CA HIS A 103 -14.03 21.53 5.69
C HIS A 103 -13.24 20.40 6.37
N PRO A 104 -12.56 20.66 7.50
CA PRO A 104 -11.88 19.60 8.25
C PRO A 104 -12.80 18.43 8.63
N ASP A 105 -14.08 18.72 8.91
CA ASP A 105 -15.09 17.72 9.29
C ASP A 105 -15.60 16.87 8.11
N ASP A 106 -15.17 17.18 6.88
CA ASP A 106 -15.53 16.38 5.69
C ASP A 106 -14.76 15.04 5.65
N GLY A 107 -13.70 14.85 6.45
CA GLY A 107 -13.00 13.57 6.59
C GLY A 107 -12.14 13.13 5.39
N VAL A 108 -12.08 13.93 4.32
CA VAL A 108 -11.29 13.62 3.10
C VAL A 108 -9.79 13.53 3.40
N VAL A 109 -9.28 14.41 4.26
CA VAL A 109 -7.85 14.41 4.65
C VAL A 109 -7.53 13.13 5.43
N ASP A 110 -8.35 12.80 6.43
CA ASP A 110 -8.15 11.63 7.31
C ASP A 110 -8.11 10.32 6.52
N VAL A 111 -8.97 10.14 5.52
CA VAL A 111 -8.95 8.92 4.70
C VAL A 111 -7.71 8.82 3.82
N PHE A 112 -7.17 9.94 3.34
CA PHE A 112 -5.92 9.92 2.59
C PHE A 112 -4.71 9.64 3.50
N GLU A 113 -4.70 10.17 4.73
CA GLU A 113 -3.66 9.83 5.71
C GLU A 113 -3.66 8.32 6.02
N ALA A 114 -4.83 7.74 6.28
CA ALA A 114 -4.98 6.31 6.51
C ALA A 114 -4.57 5.47 5.29
N PHE A 115 -4.88 5.94 4.08
CA PHE A 115 -4.47 5.28 2.84
C PHE A 115 -2.95 5.30 2.66
N ILE A 116 -2.30 6.45 2.92
CA ILE A 116 -0.84 6.59 2.84
C ILE A 116 -0.15 5.66 3.84
N GLU A 117 -0.65 5.59 5.08
CA GLU A 117 -0.16 4.65 6.09
C GLU A 117 -0.26 3.19 5.60
N ALA A 118 -1.43 2.78 5.09
CA ALA A 118 -1.62 1.43 4.56
C ALA A 118 -0.65 1.10 3.40
N VAL A 119 -0.40 2.05 2.51
CA VAL A 119 0.55 1.88 1.40
C VAL A 119 1.99 1.75 1.91
N ASN A 120 2.36 2.49 2.94
CA ASN A 120 3.66 2.36 3.59
C ASN A 120 3.81 0.98 4.26
N ASP A 121 2.77 0.49 4.93
CA ASP A 121 2.76 -0.85 5.51
C ASP A 121 2.93 -1.93 4.43
N LEU A 122 2.24 -1.81 3.29
CA LEU A 122 2.43 -2.72 2.16
C LEU A 122 3.87 -2.74 1.67
N TYR A 123 4.50 -1.57 1.51
CA TYR A 123 5.90 -1.46 1.12
C TYR A 123 6.83 -2.11 2.14
N ASN A 124 6.59 -1.87 3.43
CA ASN A 124 7.41 -2.39 4.53
C ASN A 124 7.30 -3.91 4.62
N CYS A 125 6.09 -4.46 4.60
CA CYS A 125 5.88 -5.91 4.60
C CYS A 125 6.55 -6.59 3.39
N ALA A 126 6.44 -6.00 2.20
CA ALA A 126 7.08 -6.53 1.00
C ALA A 126 8.62 -6.46 1.09
N SER A 127 9.16 -5.41 1.70
CA SER A 127 10.59 -5.25 1.91
C SER A 127 11.12 -6.25 2.93
N GLU A 128 10.45 -6.39 4.08
CA GLU A 128 10.82 -7.36 5.11
C GLU A 128 10.82 -8.79 4.56
N PHE A 129 9.80 -9.16 3.78
CA PHE A 129 9.73 -10.50 3.20
C PHE A 129 10.85 -10.73 2.18
N LYS A 130 11.17 -9.74 1.34
CA LYS A 130 12.28 -9.85 0.40
C LYS A 130 13.61 -10.00 1.14
N ASP A 131 13.86 -9.17 2.14
CA ASP A 131 15.11 -9.20 2.91
C ASP A 131 15.27 -10.54 3.66
N TRP A 132 14.15 -11.09 4.16
CA TRP A 132 14.14 -12.43 4.76
C TRP A 132 14.49 -13.52 3.74
N LEU A 133 13.92 -13.48 2.52
CA LEU A 133 14.24 -14.43 1.45
C LEU A 133 15.72 -14.37 1.07
N GLU A 134 16.25 -13.17 0.85
CA GLU A 134 17.67 -12.98 0.48
C GLU A 134 18.62 -13.48 1.57
N LEU A 135 18.31 -13.23 2.85
CA LEU A 135 19.09 -13.77 3.96
C LEU A 135 18.96 -15.29 4.06
N HIS A 136 17.75 -15.83 3.92
CA HIS A 136 17.51 -17.27 3.94
C HIS A 136 18.31 -17.96 2.83
N ASN A 137 18.30 -17.39 1.63
CA ASN A 137 19.09 -17.89 0.52
C ASN A 137 20.58 -17.81 0.79
N ALA A 138 21.10 -16.68 1.28
CA ALA A 138 22.51 -16.54 1.62
C ALA A 138 22.98 -17.57 2.67
N LEU A 139 22.09 -17.98 3.59
CA LEU A 139 22.38 -19.03 4.57
C LEU A 139 22.34 -20.44 3.97
N LEU A 140 21.52 -20.68 2.95
CA LEU A 140 21.47 -21.94 2.21
C LEU A 140 22.59 -22.07 1.16
N GLU A 141 22.96 -20.96 0.53
CA GLU A 141 24.04 -20.83 -0.45
C GLU A 141 25.42 -20.70 0.18
N GLN A 142 25.54 -20.53 1.51
CA GLN A 142 26.81 -20.78 2.15
C GLN A 142 27.26 -22.17 1.70
N PRO A 143 28.39 -22.28 1.00
CA PRO A 143 28.81 -23.56 0.52
C PRO A 143 28.89 -24.43 1.75
N THR A 144 28.46 -25.67 1.59
CA THR A 144 29.09 -26.79 2.25
C THR A 144 30.59 -26.71 1.96
N GLY A 145 31.31 -25.72 2.52
CA GLY A 145 32.73 -25.79 2.76
C GLY A 145 32.90 -27.11 3.45
N ALA A 146 33.77 -27.95 2.90
CA ALA A 146 33.87 -29.34 3.28
C ALA A 146 33.74 -29.49 4.80
N SER A 147 32.71 -30.21 5.24
CA SER A 147 32.52 -30.44 6.67
C SER A 147 33.59 -31.44 7.09
N TYR A 148 34.68 -30.93 7.67
CA TYR A 148 35.76 -31.79 8.15
C TYR A 148 35.38 -32.39 9.50
N GLY A 149 35.23 -33.72 9.54
CA GLY A 149 34.91 -34.45 10.76
C GLY A 149 36.00 -34.42 11.85
N SER A 150 37.16 -33.80 11.57
CA SER A 150 38.23 -33.57 12.54
C SER A 150 39.19 -32.47 12.07
N ALA A 151 39.94 -31.88 13.01
CA ALA A 151 40.98 -30.90 12.70
C ALA A 151 42.07 -31.46 11.76
N ALA A 152 42.40 -32.76 11.86
CA ALA A 152 43.35 -33.41 10.97
C ALA A 152 42.87 -33.47 9.51
N ALA A 153 41.57 -33.69 9.30
CA ALA A 153 40.97 -33.72 7.96
C ALA A 153 40.97 -32.33 7.30
N LEU A 154 40.79 -31.26 8.09
CA LEU A 154 40.91 -29.88 7.63
C LEU A 154 42.37 -29.54 7.25
N ILE A 155 43.33 -29.87 8.11
CA ILE A 155 44.75 -29.58 7.87
C ILE A 155 45.27 -30.31 6.63
N ALA A 156 44.85 -31.56 6.42
CA ALA A 156 45.23 -32.33 5.24
C ALA A 156 44.72 -31.70 3.93
N ALA A 157 43.49 -31.16 3.94
CA ALA A 157 42.94 -30.48 2.77
C ALA A 157 43.63 -29.15 2.48
N LEU A 158 44.00 -28.39 3.51
CA LEU A 158 44.73 -27.12 3.37
C LEU A 158 46.21 -27.30 2.97
N SER A 159 46.77 -28.49 3.19
CA SER A 159 48.17 -28.80 2.85
C SER A 159 48.33 -29.47 1.48
N ALA A 160 47.20 -29.69 0.77
CA ALA A 160 47.16 -30.32 -0.55
C ALA A 160 47.06 -29.29 -1.70
N ASP A 161 46.86 -28.01 -1.38
CA ASP A 161 47.09 -26.84 -2.26
C ASP A 161 48.52 -26.32 -2.11
#